data_AF-A0A9R0Z875-F1
#
_entry.id   AF-A0A9R0Z875-F1
#
_cell.length_a   1.000
_cell.length_b   1.000
_cell.length_c   1.000
_cell.angle_alpha   90.00
_cell.angle_beta   90.00
_cell.angle_gamma   90.00
#
_symmetry.space_group_name_H-M   'P 1'
#
loop_
_entity.id
_entity.type
_entity.pdbx_description
1 polymer ?
#
loop_
_entity_poly.entity_id
_entity_poly.type
_entity_poly.pdbx_seq_one_letter_code
_entity_poly.pdbx_strand_id
1 'polypeptide(L)'
;MADHLQVQHHQQQLNLPPGFRFQPTDMEIITFYLVPKVLKKVFDTTVVKEVDLNKCEPWDLLNKVNMGEKGRYFFSQKGLKYSTGIRTNRATKAGYWKATGKDKEIIHPPTMSIIGMKKTLVFYKGRAPKGEKTNWIMHEYRLKSGGVCGL
;
A
#
# COMPACT_ATOMS: atom_id res chain seq x y z
N MET A 1 32.72 6.37 21.31
CA MET A 1 32.54 5.81 19.97
C MET A 1 31.29 4.95 20.04
N ALA A 2 30.20 5.39 19.41
CA ALA A 2 28.89 4.75 19.57
C ALA A 2 28.77 3.58 18.59
N ASP A 3 28.60 2.38 19.14
CA ASP A 3 28.42 1.15 18.38
C ASP A 3 27.12 1.18 17.59
N HIS A 4 27.26 0.90 16.29
CA HIS A 4 26.20 0.83 15.32
C HIS A 4 25.52 -0.54 15.43
N LEU A 5 24.32 -0.58 16.02
CA LEU A 5 23.45 -1.76 16.01
C LEU A 5 23.02 -2.05 14.56
N GLN A 6 23.68 -3.02 13.93
CA GLN A 6 23.19 -3.65 12.70
C GLN A 6 21.97 -4.50 13.04
N VAL A 7 20.77 -3.96 12.80
CA VAL A 7 19.55 -4.77 12.80
C VAL A 7 19.56 -5.62 11.52
N GLN A 8 20.02 -6.86 11.65
CA GLN A 8 19.89 -7.86 10.60
C GLN A 8 18.39 -8.14 10.37
N HIS A 9 17.86 -7.69 9.23
CA HIS A 9 16.53 -8.09 8.76
C HIS A 9 16.58 -9.57 8.31
N HIS A 10 16.43 -10.49 9.27
CA HIS A 10 16.20 -11.90 8.98
C HIS A 10 14.82 -12.03 8.30
N GLN A 11 14.80 -12.29 6.99
CA GLN A 11 13.57 -12.67 6.30
C GLN A 11 13.15 -14.05 6.81
N GLN A 12 12.25 -14.11 7.79
CA GLN A 12 11.67 -15.36 8.23
C GLN A 12 10.96 -16.02 7.04
N GLN A 13 11.46 -17.18 6.60
CA GLN A 13 10.73 -18.04 5.67
C GLN A 13 9.53 -18.60 6.45
N LEU A 14 8.34 -18.08 6.15
CA LEU A 14 7.10 -18.66 6.69
C LEU A 14 6.97 -20.07 6.12
N ASN A 15 7.04 -21.09 6.98
CA ASN A 15 6.84 -22.51 6.63
C ASN A 15 5.35 -22.76 6.33
N LEU A 16 4.91 -22.29 5.18
CA LEU A 16 3.52 -22.40 4.72
C LEU A 16 3.37 -23.63 3.82
N PRO A 17 2.27 -24.39 3.94
CA PRO A 17 1.99 -25.50 3.04
C PRO A 17 2.00 -25.07 1.56
N PRO A 18 2.41 -25.96 0.64
CA PRO A 18 2.32 -25.68 -0.80
C PRO A 18 0.92 -25.21 -1.21
N GLY A 19 0.88 -24.18 -2.05
CA GLY A 19 -0.38 -23.60 -2.54
C GLY A 19 -0.97 -22.48 -1.66
N PHE A 20 -0.44 -22.25 -0.45
CA PHE A 20 -0.81 -21.09 0.34
C PHE A 20 -0.44 -19.79 -0.40
N ARG A 21 -1.38 -18.86 -0.50
CA ARG A 21 -1.18 -17.57 -1.15
C ARG A 21 -1.70 -16.46 -0.26
N PHE A 22 -0.95 -15.37 -0.22
CA PHE A 22 -1.42 -14.15 0.41
C PHE A 22 -2.50 -13.48 -0.47
N GLN A 23 -3.76 -13.63 -0.08
CA GLN A 23 -4.93 -13.08 -0.79
C GLN A 23 -5.93 -12.45 0.18
N PRO A 24 -5.53 -11.40 0.91
CA PRO A 24 -6.44 -10.74 1.84
C PRO A 24 -7.58 -10.02 1.11
N THR A 25 -8.75 -10.04 1.71
CA THR A 25 -9.91 -9.22 1.32
C THR A 25 -9.67 -7.74 1.58
N ASP A 26 -10.47 -6.88 0.94
CA ASP A 26 -10.40 -5.42 1.15
C ASP A 26 -10.57 -5.05 2.64
N MET A 27 -11.39 -5.80 3.39
CA MET A 27 -11.60 -5.62 4.83
C MET A 27 -10.37 -6.06 5.65
N GLU A 28 -9.81 -7.24 5.36
CA GLU A 28 -8.64 -7.74 6.08
C GLU A 28 -7.43 -6.82 5.92
N ILE A 29 -7.23 -6.25 4.71
CA ILE A 29 -6.19 -5.24 4.46
C ILE A 29 -6.32 -4.06 5.44
N ILE A 30 -7.54 -3.56 5.66
CA ILE A 30 -7.77 -2.46 6.59
C ILE A 30 -7.57 -2.91 8.03
N THR A 31 -8.29 -3.95 8.45
CA THR A 31 -8.41 -4.35 9.87
C THR A 31 -7.12 -4.96 10.42
N PHE A 32 -6.46 -5.82 9.66
CA PHE A 32 -5.32 -6.61 10.16
C PHE A 32 -3.96 -6.09 9.71
N TYR A 33 -3.89 -5.21 8.71
CA TYR A 33 -2.62 -4.66 8.22
C TYR A 33 -2.52 -3.15 8.42
N LEU A 34 -3.49 -2.38 7.93
CA LEU A 34 -3.39 -0.91 7.96
C LEU A 34 -3.66 -0.32 9.35
N VAL A 35 -4.68 -0.80 10.08
CA VAL A 35 -4.99 -0.33 11.44
C VAL A 35 -3.83 -0.60 12.41
N PRO A 36 -3.28 -1.83 12.52
CA PRO A 36 -2.13 -2.08 13.39
C PRO A 36 -0.91 -1.23 13.03
N LYS A 37 -0.67 -0.99 11.73
CA LYS A 37 0.40 -0.12 11.24
C LYS A 37 0.27 1.31 11.73
N VAL A 38 -0.93 1.89 11.64
CA VAL A 38 -1.19 3.26 12.07
C VAL A 38 -1.16 3.40 13.60
N LEU A 39 -1.69 2.40 14.31
CA LEU A 39 -1.69 2.37 15.78
C LEU A 39 -0.32 2.01 16.38
N LYS A 40 0.72 1.81 15.56
CA LYS A 40 2.07 1.39 15.96
C LYS A 40 2.07 0.14 16.86
N LYS A 41 1.09 -0.75 16.69
CA LYS A 41 1.08 -2.05 17.37
C LYS A 41 2.19 -2.91 16.77
N VAL A 42 2.77 -3.81 17.56
CA VAL A 42 3.68 -4.83 17.03
C VAL A 42 2.83 -5.82 16.25
N PHE A 43 3.09 -5.95 14.95
CA PHE A 43 2.48 -6.98 14.10
C PHE A 43 3.50 -7.44 13.05
N ASP A 44 3.29 -8.62 12.50
CA ASP A 44 4.22 -9.20 11.53
C ASP A 44 4.20 -8.40 10.21
N THR A 45 5.30 -7.69 9.94
CA THR A 45 5.51 -6.95 8.67
C THR A 45 6.21 -7.79 7.61
N THR A 46 6.44 -9.09 7.84
CA THR A 46 7.17 -9.97 6.92
C THR A 46 6.52 -10.01 5.54
N VAL A 47 5.19 -9.85 5.48
CA VAL A 47 4.40 -9.92 4.25
C VAL A 47 4.29 -8.58 3.51
N VAL A 48 4.32 -7.45 4.23
CA VAL A 48 4.07 -6.10 3.66
C VAL A 48 5.22 -5.16 4.00
N LYS A 49 6.01 -4.78 2.99
CA LYS A 49 7.18 -3.90 3.15
C LYS A 49 6.82 -2.42 2.98
N GLU A 50 7.61 -1.54 3.56
CA GLU A 50 7.54 -0.10 3.30
C GLU A 50 8.20 0.27 1.96
N VAL A 51 7.59 1.18 1.22
CA VAL A 51 8.13 1.71 -0.04
C VAL A 51 7.78 3.18 -0.21
N ASP A 52 8.69 3.94 -0.81
CA ASP A 52 8.40 5.28 -1.32
C ASP A 52 7.95 5.18 -2.78
N LEU A 53 6.64 5.32 -3.00
CA LEU A 53 6.04 5.26 -4.33
C LEU A 53 6.48 6.38 -5.27
N ASN A 54 7.03 7.49 -4.77
CA ASN A 54 7.54 8.57 -5.62
C ASN A 54 8.91 8.25 -6.23
N LYS A 55 9.62 7.28 -5.64
CA LYS A 55 10.98 6.89 -6.04
C LYS A 55 11.05 5.52 -6.71
N CYS A 56 9.91 4.84 -6.84
CA CYS A 56 9.84 3.49 -7.39
C CYS A 56 8.90 3.45 -8.58
N GLU A 57 9.36 2.84 -9.66
CA GLU A 57 8.49 2.55 -10.79
C GLU A 57 7.68 1.27 -10.53
N PRO A 58 6.54 1.08 -11.22
CA PRO A 58 5.70 -0.11 -11.01
C PRO A 58 6.46 -1.44 -11.19
N TRP A 59 7.39 -1.51 -12.15
CA TRP A 59 8.21 -2.69 -12.42
C TRP A 59 9.29 -2.93 -11.38
N ASP A 60 9.71 -1.92 -10.62
CA ASP A 60 10.66 -2.08 -9.52
C ASP A 60 10.00 -2.74 -8.30
N LEU A 61 8.68 -2.58 -8.15
CA LEU A 61 7.90 -3.15 -7.05
C LEU A 61 7.83 -4.68 -7.14
N LEU A 62 7.61 -5.20 -8.36
CA LEU A 62 8.46 -6.24 -8.96
C LEU A 62 9.40 -7.02 -8.01
N ASN A 63 10.57 -6.46 -7.81
CA ASN A 63 11.69 -7.22 -7.28
C ASN A 63 11.79 -7.14 -5.74
N LYS A 64 10.87 -6.43 -5.09
CA LYS A 64 10.99 -6.09 -3.65
C LYS A 64 10.30 -7.07 -2.70
N VAL A 65 9.30 -7.81 -3.17
CA VAL A 65 8.51 -8.74 -2.35
C VAL A 65 8.38 -10.08 -3.07
N ASN A 66 8.68 -11.16 -2.34
CA ASN A 66 8.77 -12.51 -2.89
C ASN A 66 7.51 -13.36 -2.66
N MET A 67 6.39 -12.74 -2.26
CA MET A 67 5.14 -13.43 -1.97
C MET A 67 4.00 -12.95 -2.88
N GLY A 68 3.34 -13.92 -3.52
CA GLY A 68 2.09 -13.73 -4.28
C GLY A 68 2.27 -13.61 -5.80
N GLU A 69 1.58 -14.47 -6.55
CA GLU A 69 1.53 -14.43 -8.03
C GLU A 69 0.66 -13.27 -8.57
N LYS A 70 -0.38 -12.87 -7.83
CA LYS A 70 -1.43 -11.93 -8.30
C LYS A 70 -1.28 -10.49 -7.83
N GLY A 71 -0.30 -10.19 -6.98
CA GLY A 71 -0.11 -8.82 -6.47
C GLY A 71 0.91 -8.76 -5.35
N ARG A 72 1.51 -7.58 -5.18
CA ARG A 72 2.42 -7.27 -4.08
C ARG A 72 1.83 -6.13 -3.26
N TYR A 73 1.97 -6.23 -1.95
CA TYR A 73 1.42 -5.28 -1.00
C TYR A 73 2.56 -4.46 -0.39
N PHE A 74 2.32 -3.15 -0.28
CA PHE A 74 3.30 -2.24 0.29
C PHE A 74 2.62 -1.22 1.19
N PHE A 75 3.31 -0.84 2.26
CA PHE A 75 3.00 0.38 2.98
C PHE A 75 3.71 1.55 2.29
N SER A 76 2.97 2.61 2.00
CA SER A 76 3.54 3.87 1.54
C SER A 76 3.11 4.97 2.48
N GLN A 77 4.06 5.80 2.89
CA GLN A 77 3.70 7.08 3.49
C GLN A 77 3.01 7.93 2.43
N LYS A 78 1.99 8.68 2.85
CA LYS A 78 1.26 9.57 1.95
C LYS A 78 2.17 10.74 1.59
N GLY A 79 2.88 10.65 0.46
CA GLY A 79 3.71 11.74 -0.05
C GLY A 79 2.83 12.93 -0.42
N LEU A 80 2.91 14.02 0.34
CA LEU A 80 2.23 15.27 -0.01
C LEU A 80 2.97 15.92 -1.20
N LYS A 81 2.23 16.39 -2.21
CA LYS A 81 2.78 17.10 -3.37
C LYS A 81 3.36 18.47 -2.99
N TYR A 82 2.91 19.04 -1.89
CA TYR A 82 3.39 20.30 -1.30
C TYR A 82 3.34 20.18 0.22
N SER A 83 4.21 20.90 0.94
CA SER A 83 4.23 20.94 2.41
C SER A 83 2.91 21.42 3.04
N THR A 84 2.09 22.14 2.27
CA THR A 84 0.81 22.73 2.70
C THR A 84 -0.43 22.10 2.04
N GLY A 85 -0.26 21.09 1.18
CA GLY A 85 -1.34 20.59 0.31
C GLY A 85 -1.89 19.21 0.66
N ILE A 86 -3.18 18.98 0.41
CA ILE A 86 -3.86 17.67 0.57
C ILE A 86 -3.55 16.72 -0.62
N ARG A 87 -3.03 17.26 -1.73
CA ARG A 87 -2.83 16.54 -2.98
C ARG A 87 -1.62 15.61 -2.86
N THR A 88 -1.82 14.32 -3.05
CA THR A 88 -0.74 13.33 -3.09
C THR A 88 0.13 13.54 -4.33
N ASN A 89 1.46 13.49 -4.16
CA ASN A 89 2.35 13.33 -5.31
C ASN A 89 2.17 11.91 -5.85
N ARG A 90 2.00 11.84 -7.16
CA ARG A 90 1.77 10.60 -7.90
C ARG A 90 2.68 10.51 -9.13
N ALA A 91 3.63 11.43 -9.24
CA ALA A 91 4.63 11.42 -10.29
C ALA A 91 5.81 10.55 -9.86
N THR A 92 6.37 9.87 -10.83
CA THR A 92 7.59 9.07 -10.75
C THR A 92 8.58 9.63 -11.78
N LYS A 93 9.76 9.03 -11.92
CA LYS A 93 10.74 9.49 -12.92
C LYS A 93 10.25 9.18 -14.33
N ALA A 94 9.69 8.00 -14.55
CA ALA A 94 9.28 7.53 -15.86
C ALA A 94 7.81 7.81 -16.21
N GLY A 95 6.98 8.19 -15.24
CA GLY A 95 5.54 8.37 -15.47
C GLY A 95 4.76 8.96 -14.30
N TYR A 96 3.45 8.69 -14.27
CA TYR A 96 2.57 9.13 -13.19
C TYR A 96 1.39 8.19 -12.98
N TRP A 97 0.92 8.12 -11.74
CA TRP A 97 -0.29 7.40 -11.36
C TRP A 97 -1.53 8.29 -11.48
N LYS A 98 -2.50 7.84 -12.26
CA LYS A 98 -3.79 8.51 -12.46
C LYS A 98 -4.90 7.71 -11.77
N ALA A 99 -5.68 8.36 -10.92
CA ALA A 99 -6.86 7.73 -10.33
C ALA A 99 -7.90 7.44 -11.42
N THR A 100 -8.57 6.29 -11.31
CA THR A 100 -9.61 5.85 -12.24
C THR A 100 -10.80 5.29 -11.49
N GLY A 101 -12.00 5.48 -12.04
CA GLY A 101 -13.24 5.04 -11.43
C GLY A 101 -13.64 5.80 -10.15
N LYS A 102 -14.73 5.35 -9.54
CA LYS A 102 -15.22 5.85 -8.24
C LYS A 102 -14.47 5.15 -7.11
N ASP A 103 -14.21 5.89 -6.02
CA ASP A 103 -13.68 5.29 -4.80
C ASP A 103 -14.68 4.27 -4.25
N LYS A 104 -14.18 3.09 -3.87
CA LYS A 104 -14.98 2.02 -3.27
C LYS A 104 -14.89 2.13 -1.75
N GLU A 105 -16.04 2.13 -1.08
CA GLU A 105 -16.12 2.02 0.37
C GLU A 105 -15.80 0.60 0.82
N ILE A 106 -15.06 0.49 1.91
CA ILE A 106 -14.75 -0.78 2.57
C ILE A 106 -15.57 -0.84 3.84
N ILE A 107 -16.51 -1.77 3.89
CA ILE A 107 -17.46 -1.95 4.98
C ILE A 107 -16.99 -3.11 5.84
N HIS A 108 -17.08 -2.96 7.16
CA HIS A 108 -16.91 -4.05 8.11
C HIS A 108 -18.24 -4.79 8.25
N PRO A 109 -18.39 -6.04 7.77
CA PRO A 109 -19.69 -6.70 7.70
C PRO A 109 -20.42 -6.81 9.04
N PRO A 110 -19.76 -7.14 10.17
CA PRO A 110 -20.45 -7.24 11.47
C PRO A 110 -21.09 -5.94 11.96
N THR A 111 -20.47 -4.79 11.68
CA THR A 111 -20.92 -3.47 12.20
C THR A 111 -21.59 -2.61 11.14
N MET A 112 -21.55 -3.05 9.87
CA MET A 112 -21.97 -2.29 8.69
C MET A 112 -21.35 -0.89 8.59
N SER A 113 -20.24 -0.66 9.28
CA SER A 113 -19.55 0.62 9.31
C SER A 113 -18.48 0.70 8.24
N ILE A 114 -18.32 1.88 7.65
CA ILE A 114 -17.25 2.17 6.69
C ILE A 114 -15.93 2.29 7.47
N ILE A 115 -15.02 1.36 7.25
CA ILE A 115 -13.70 1.31 7.91
C ILE A 115 -12.58 1.90 7.03
N GLY A 116 -12.81 2.03 5.73
CA GLY A 116 -11.82 2.58 4.81
C GLY A 116 -12.35 2.81 3.41
N MET A 117 -11.45 3.25 2.54
CA MET A 117 -11.71 3.45 1.11
C MET A 117 -10.62 2.79 0.28
N LYS A 118 -11.01 2.27 -0.88
CA LYS A 118 -10.11 1.76 -1.93
C LYS A 118 -10.21 2.64 -3.16
N LYS A 119 -9.07 3.20 -3.59
CA LYS A 119 -8.93 3.95 -4.83
C LYS A 119 -8.10 3.15 -5.83
N THR A 120 -8.57 3.03 -7.06
CA THR A 120 -7.82 2.39 -8.14
C THR A 120 -7.03 3.43 -8.92
N LEU A 121 -5.77 3.13 -9.20
CA LEU A 121 -4.87 3.94 -9.99
C LEU A 121 -4.32 3.13 -11.15
N VAL A 122 -4.11 3.81 -12.27
CA VAL A 122 -3.43 3.26 -13.45
C VAL A 122 -2.18 4.09 -13.71
N PHE A 123 -1.07 3.42 -13.98
CA PHE A 123 0.17 4.10 -14.32
C PHE A 123 0.17 4.52 -15.79
N TYR A 124 0.63 5.73 -16.04
CA TYR A 124 0.87 6.28 -17.38
C TYR A 124 2.37 6.55 -17.53
N LYS A 125 2.98 6.02 -18.58
CA LYS A 125 4.40 6.24 -18.89
C LYS A 125 4.55 7.56 -19.66
N GLY A 126 5.56 8.36 -19.34
CA GLY A 126 5.79 9.69 -19.92
C GLY A 126 5.23 10.84 -19.08
N ARG A 127 5.36 12.08 -19.59
CA ARG A 127 4.99 13.29 -18.84
C ARG A 127 3.48 13.56 -18.92
N ALA A 128 2.86 13.84 -17.77
CA ALA A 128 1.47 14.28 -17.73
C ALA A 128 1.26 15.60 -18.51
N PRO A 129 0.11 15.79 -19.18
CA PRO A 129 -1.03 14.88 -19.29
C PRO A 129 -0.95 13.91 -20.49
N LYS A 130 0.14 13.93 -21.28
CA LYS A 130 0.28 13.20 -22.55
C LYS A 130 0.90 11.80 -22.40
N GLY A 131 0.89 11.23 -21.21
CA GLY A 131 1.46 9.90 -20.98
C GLY A 131 0.65 8.78 -21.65
N GLU A 132 1.30 7.66 -21.91
CA GLU A 132 0.69 6.46 -22.46
C GLU A 132 0.19 5.56 -21.33
N LYS A 133 -1.08 5.12 -21.43
CA LYS A 133 -1.68 4.22 -20.44
C LYS A 133 -0.96 2.87 -20.45
N THR A 134 -0.64 2.35 -19.26
CA THR A 134 -0.06 1.02 -19.11
C THR A 134 -1.03 0.03 -18.44
N ASN A 135 -0.64 -1.24 -18.34
CA ASN A 135 -1.40 -2.28 -17.63
C ASN A 135 -1.12 -2.33 -16.11
N TRP A 136 -0.29 -1.42 -15.60
CA TRP A 136 0.02 -1.36 -14.18
C TRP A 136 -1.12 -0.74 -13.41
N ILE A 137 -1.66 -1.52 -12.48
CA ILE A 137 -2.78 -1.14 -11.61
C ILE A 137 -2.28 -1.13 -10.17
N MET A 138 -2.70 -0.10 -9.43
CA MET A 138 -2.48 -0.01 -7.99
C MET A 138 -3.83 0.20 -7.29
N HIS A 139 -4.00 -0.46 -6.16
CA HIS A 139 -5.11 -0.21 -5.25
C HIS A 139 -4.57 0.50 -4.01
N GLU A 140 -4.91 1.77 -3.86
CA GLU A 140 -4.57 2.60 -2.71
C GLU A 140 -5.66 2.45 -1.65
N TYR A 141 -5.29 1.91 -0.49
CA TYR A 141 -6.17 1.72 0.66
C TYR A 141 -5.93 2.83 1.68
N ARG A 142 -7.00 3.42 2.21
CA ARG A 142 -6.94 4.45 3.25
C ARG A 142 -7.96 4.20 4.35
N LEU A 143 -7.59 4.50 5.59
CA LEU A 143 -8.52 4.55 6.71
C LEU A 143 -9.51 5.71 6.53
N LYS A 144 -10.73 5.53 7.03
CA LYS A 144 -11.69 6.63 7.15
C LYS A 144 -11.17 7.61 8.20
N SER A 145 -10.88 8.85 7.80
CA SER A 145 -10.49 9.91 8.74
C SER A 145 -11.74 10.37 9.49
N GLY A 146 -11.78 10.25 10.82
CA GLY A 146 -12.87 10.76 11.65
C GLY A 146 -13.91 9.75 12.14
N GLY A 147 -13.60 8.45 12.19
CA GLY A 147 -14.36 7.50 12.99
C GLY A 147 -13.54 7.13 14.20
N VAL A 148 -13.86 7.69 15.37
CA VAL A 148 -13.53 7.08 16.65
C VAL A 148 -13.94 5.62 16.50
N CYS A 149 -12.97 4.70 16.52
CA CYS A 149 -13.27 3.32 16.79
C CYS A 149 -13.81 3.37 18.22
N GLY A 150 -15.13 3.36 18.36
CA GLY A 150 -15.78 3.27 19.66
C GLY A 150 -15.30 1.99 20.32
N LEU A 151 -14.37 2.17 21.23
CA LEU A 151 -14.29 1.44 22.48
C LEU A 151 -14.63 2.46 23.56
#